data_AF-A0A507CVU7-F1
#
_entry.id   AF-A0A507CVU7-F1
#
_cell.length_a   1.000
_cell.length_b   1.000
_cell.length_c   1.000
_cell.angle_alpha   90.00
_cell.angle_beta   90.00
_cell.angle_gamma   90.00
#
_symmetry.space_group_name_H-M   'P 1'
#
loop_
_entity.id
_entity.type
_entity.pdbx_description
1 polymer ?
#
loop_
_entity_poly.entity_id
_entity_poly.type
_entity_poly.pdbx_seq_one_letter_code
_entity_poly.pdbx_strand_id
1 'polypeptide(L)'
;MSESERRQVSKRIQERLVNLFESAPISCSQAAIGVILHIGFTRSACSFLPRPRYHPRLAWRLYGNVIGFLVLGATTFDVVSRVASILLYQTAVERRLNGEGDQIKNGKTIKNGVEKYHHDGTSKTLVQWLVTENLFFKVQAAIYVVLVATETAMGAPALSPATPYTMVASLDFAMRWLWAFTADQESTTLLGFIPIKSVLLPLFQVTLQRFRSAQAMAKGFIAAAVVCQLMQLKRTDGKLALQWYAKKLQEVAKTCGRVFDKRR
;
A
#
# COMPACT_ATOMS: atom_id res chain seq x y z
N MET A 1 -15.58 -28.37 -19.50
CA MET A 1 -15.56 -28.11 -18.05
C MET A 1 -16.82 -28.66 -17.42
N SER A 2 -16.70 -29.78 -16.71
CA SER A 2 -17.81 -30.48 -16.07
C SER A 2 -18.38 -29.66 -14.89
N GLU A 3 -19.62 -29.95 -14.47
CA GLU A 3 -20.24 -29.23 -13.35
C GLU A 3 -19.47 -29.44 -12.03
N SER A 4 -18.86 -30.62 -11.84
CA SER A 4 -17.99 -30.92 -10.70
C SER A 4 -16.72 -30.06 -10.70
N GLU A 5 -16.10 -29.82 -11.86
CA GLU A 5 -14.95 -28.92 -12.00
C GLU A 5 -15.31 -27.47 -11.65
N ARG A 6 -16.49 -26.97 -12.08
CA ARG A 6 -16.91 -25.59 -11.74
C ARG A 6 -17.11 -25.41 -10.24
N ARG A 7 -17.74 -26.40 -9.58
CA ARG A 7 -17.95 -26.38 -8.12
C ARG A 7 -16.62 -26.43 -7.36
N GLN A 8 -15.67 -27.24 -7.83
CA GLN A 8 -14.35 -27.33 -7.20
C GLN A 8 -13.55 -26.04 -7.37
N VAL A 9 -13.58 -25.42 -8.55
CA VAL A 9 -12.95 -24.12 -8.80
C VAL A 9 -13.58 -23.03 -7.92
N SER A 10 -14.91 -22.98 -7.82
CA SER A 10 -15.63 -22.03 -6.98
C SER A 10 -15.24 -22.14 -5.50
N LYS A 11 -15.18 -23.37 -4.95
CA LYS A 11 -14.75 -23.59 -3.56
C LYS A 11 -13.32 -23.12 -3.30
N ARG A 12 -12.38 -23.49 -4.18
CA ARG A 12 -10.97 -23.03 -4.06
C ARG A 12 -10.84 -21.52 -4.12
N ILE A 13 -11.64 -20.85 -4.96
CA ILE A 13 -11.66 -19.39 -5.03
C ILE A 13 -12.21 -18.79 -3.73
N GLN A 14 -13.31 -19.33 -3.22
CA GLN A 14 -13.91 -18.87 -1.96
C GLN A 14 -12.92 -19.01 -0.79
N GLU A 15 -12.28 -20.17 -0.63
CA GLU A 15 -11.27 -20.39 0.41
C GLU A 15 -10.12 -19.39 0.31
N ARG A 16 -9.60 -19.15 -0.91
CA ARG A 16 -8.53 -18.15 -1.13
C ARG A 16 -8.97 -16.73 -0.79
N LEU A 17 -10.21 -16.38 -1.11
CA LEU A 17 -10.76 -15.06 -0.80
C LEU A 17 -10.94 -14.90 0.71
N VAL A 18 -11.51 -15.89 1.40
CA VAL A 18 -11.67 -15.89 2.86
C VAL A 18 -10.30 -15.73 3.53
N ASN A 19 -9.32 -16.57 3.14
CA ASN A 19 -7.96 -16.48 3.67
C ASN A 19 -7.31 -15.11 3.39
N LEU A 20 -7.59 -14.49 2.24
CA LEU A 20 -7.11 -13.15 1.91
C LEU A 20 -7.73 -12.07 2.78
N PHE A 21 -9.04 -12.12 3.02
CA PHE A 21 -9.75 -11.20 3.89
C PHE A 21 -9.33 -11.35 5.35
N GLU A 22 -9.10 -12.57 5.82
CA GLU A 22 -8.67 -12.82 7.21
C GLU A 22 -7.24 -12.33 7.45
N SER A 23 -6.37 -12.44 6.45
CA SER A 23 -4.95 -12.06 6.57
C SER A 23 -4.66 -10.59 6.23
N ALA A 24 -5.53 -9.92 5.48
CA ALA A 24 -5.39 -8.51 5.12
C ALA A 24 -6.74 -7.76 5.10
N PRO A 25 -7.45 -7.71 6.24
CA PRO A 25 -8.81 -7.18 6.32
C PRO A 25 -8.90 -5.72 5.91
N ILE A 26 -7.95 -4.86 6.30
CA ILE A 26 -8.05 -3.41 6.05
C ILE A 26 -7.87 -3.12 4.57
N SER A 27 -6.88 -3.74 3.93
CA SER A 27 -6.64 -3.59 2.49
C SER A 27 -7.82 -4.10 1.68
N CYS A 28 -8.39 -5.25 2.06
CA CYS A 28 -9.56 -5.80 1.39
C CYS A 28 -10.80 -4.92 1.57
N SER A 29 -11.03 -4.39 2.78
CA SER A 29 -12.10 -3.43 3.05
C SER A 29 -11.93 -2.15 2.24
N GLN A 30 -10.72 -1.60 2.12
CA GLN A 30 -10.46 -0.42 1.29
C GLN A 30 -10.77 -0.69 -0.19
N ALA A 31 -10.34 -1.84 -0.72
CA ALA A 31 -10.64 -2.22 -2.10
C ALA A 31 -12.16 -2.33 -2.31
N ALA A 32 -12.87 -3.00 -1.40
CA ALA A 32 -14.31 -3.16 -1.46
C ALA A 32 -15.05 -1.81 -1.40
N ILE A 33 -14.71 -0.96 -0.44
CA ILE A 33 -15.29 0.40 -0.31
C ILE A 33 -15.04 1.21 -1.58
N GLY A 34 -13.82 1.16 -2.10
CA GLY A 34 -13.46 1.88 -3.33
C GLY A 34 -14.24 1.43 -4.56
N VAL A 35 -14.50 0.13 -4.70
CA VAL A 35 -15.36 -0.44 -5.76
C VAL A 35 -16.81 -0.02 -5.56
N ILE A 36 -17.34 -0.08 -4.33
CA ILE A 36 -18.70 0.34 -4.01
C ILE A 36 -18.90 1.82 -4.34
N LEU A 37 -17.95 2.68 -3.96
CA LEU A 37 -17.98 4.10 -4.29
C LEU A 37 -17.98 4.33 -5.81
N HIS A 38 -17.17 3.58 -6.56
CA HIS A 38 -17.16 3.67 -8.03
C HIS A 38 -18.50 3.25 -8.66
N ILE A 39 -19.09 2.15 -8.20
CA ILE A 39 -20.40 1.69 -8.69
C ILE A 39 -21.48 2.72 -8.36
N GLY A 40 -21.46 3.28 -7.14
CA GLY A 40 -22.37 4.34 -6.74
C GLY A 40 -22.27 5.57 -7.64
N PHE A 41 -21.05 6.04 -7.94
CA PHE A 41 -20.85 7.19 -8.81
C PHE A 41 -21.13 6.94 -10.30
N THR A 42 -21.10 5.69 -10.75
CA THR A 42 -21.32 5.33 -12.17
C THR A 42 -22.76 4.93 -12.47
N ARG A 43 -23.49 4.32 -11.52
CA ARG A 43 -24.86 3.84 -11.72
C ARG A 43 -25.95 4.76 -11.21
N SER A 44 -25.67 5.64 -10.26
CA SER A 44 -26.70 6.55 -9.75
C SER A 44 -26.86 7.75 -10.68
N ALA A 45 -28.06 7.91 -11.27
CA ALA A 45 -28.51 9.16 -11.89
C ALA A 45 -28.55 10.34 -10.89
N CYS A 46 -28.40 10.05 -9.59
CA CYS A 46 -28.14 11.02 -8.54
C CYS A 46 -26.69 11.53 -8.59
N SER A 47 -26.45 12.48 -9.48
CA SER A 47 -25.31 13.41 -9.49
C SER A 47 -25.20 14.29 -8.23
N PHE A 48 -26.05 14.04 -7.22
CA PHE A 48 -26.21 14.87 -6.02
C PHE A 48 -25.07 14.75 -5.00
N LEU A 49 -24.28 13.68 -5.06
CA LEU A 49 -23.04 13.62 -4.30
C LEU A 49 -21.93 14.24 -5.17
N PRO A 50 -21.52 15.50 -4.92
CA PRO A 50 -20.36 16.06 -5.60
C PRO A 50 -19.20 15.11 -5.38
N ARG A 51 -18.61 14.56 -6.47
CA ARG A 51 -17.53 13.56 -6.42
C ARG A 51 -16.50 14.02 -5.39
N PRO A 52 -16.50 13.45 -4.17
CA PRO A 52 -15.68 13.95 -3.08
C PRO A 52 -14.25 13.58 -3.42
N ARG A 53 -13.54 14.54 -3.99
CA ARG A 53 -12.14 14.45 -4.35
C ARG A 53 -11.35 15.33 -3.40
N TYR A 54 -10.09 14.98 -3.21
CA TYR A 54 -9.21 15.80 -2.42
C TYR A 54 -9.05 17.17 -3.11
N HIS A 55 -9.17 18.23 -2.32
CA HIS A 55 -8.93 19.58 -2.76
C HIS A 55 -7.96 20.24 -1.79
N PRO A 56 -6.75 20.67 -2.23
CA PRO A 56 -5.70 21.11 -1.33
C PRO A 56 -6.08 22.35 -0.51
N ARG A 57 -6.94 23.24 -1.04
CA ARG A 57 -7.46 24.40 -0.27
C ARG A 57 -8.49 24.04 0.81
N LEU A 58 -9.11 22.87 0.68
CA LEU A 58 -10.09 22.35 1.64
C LEU A 58 -9.48 21.22 2.47
N ALA A 59 -8.15 21.20 2.63
CA ALA A 59 -7.44 20.19 3.40
C ALA A 59 -7.90 20.14 4.88
N TRP A 60 -8.55 21.19 5.40
CA TRP A 60 -9.19 21.19 6.72
C TRP A 60 -10.49 20.36 6.79
N ARG A 61 -11.12 20.04 5.64
CA ARG A 61 -12.29 19.14 5.57
C ARG A 61 -11.82 17.69 5.63
N LEU A 62 -11.61 17.18 6.85
CA LEU A 62 -11.10 15.83 7.12
C LEU A 62 -11.80 14.72 6.32
N TYR A 63 -13.13 14.77 6.22
CA TYR A 63 -13.93 13.83 5.42
C TYR A 63 -13.52 13.79 3.95
N GLY A 64 -13.27 14.95 3.33
CA GLY A 64 -12.84 15.05 1.94
C GLY A 64 -11.45 14.47 1.70
N ASN A 65 -10.56 14.57 2.69
CA ASN A 65 -9.24 13.94 2.63
C ASN A 65 -9.35 12.42 2.68
N VAL A 66 -10.13 11.89 3.64
CA VAL A 66 -10.30 10.44 3.81
C VAL A 66 -10.90 9.83 2.54
N ILE A 67 -11.94 10.43 1.97
CA ILE A 67 -12.53 9.89 0.74
C ILE A 67 -11.60 10.05 -0.47
N GLY A 68 -10.78 11.10 -0.51
CA GLY A 68 -9.74 11.25 -1.53
C GLY A 68 -8.78 10.05 -1.63
N PHE A 69 -8.61 9.27 -0.55
CA PHE A 69 -7.85 8.02 -0.52
C PHE A 69 -8.68 6.77 -0.84
N LEU A 70 -10.00 6.83 -0.67
CA LEU A 70 -10.93 5.72 -0.95
C LEU A 70 -11.43 5.69 -2.40
N VAL A 71 -11.45 6.83 -3.09
CA VAL A 71 -11.82 6.90 -4.51
C VAL A 71 -10.68 6.36 -5.37
N LEU A 72 -10.85 5.15 -5.88
CA LEU A 72 -9.81 4.41 -6.62
C LEU A 72 -9.53 4.97 -8.02
N GLY A 73 -10.49 5.64 -8.66
CA GLY A 73 -10.31 6.18 -10.01
C GLY A 73 -11.56 6.81 -10.59
N ALA A 74 -11.40 7.43 -11.76
CA ALA A 74 -12.52 7.97 -12.52
C ALA A 74 -13.08 6.95 -13.51
N THR A 75 -12.23 6.05 -14.01
CA THR A 75 -12.61 5.02 -14.97
C THR A 75 -12.62 3.64 -14.32
N THR A 76 -13.40 2.71 -14.86
CA THR A 76 -13.40 1.31 -14.41
C THR A 76 -12.01 0.68 -14.57
N PHE A 77 -11.25 1.08 -15.59
CA PHE A 77 -9.87 0.61 -15.78
C PHE A 77 -8.96 1.05 -14.63
N ASP A 78 -9.05 2.32 -14.20
CA ASP A 78 -8.30 2.82 -13.05
C ASP A 78 -8.64 2.02 -11.79
N VAL A 79 -9.94 1.78 -11.55
CA VAL A 79 -10.42 1.03 -10.39
C VAL A 79 -9.85 -0.38 -10.38
N VAL A 80 -9.95 -1.12 -11.49
CA VAL A 80 -9.39 -2.47 -11.60
C VAL A 80 -7.88 -2.46 -11.37
N SER A 81 -7.16 -1.51 -11.97
CA SER A 81 -5.71 -1.38 -11.79
C SER A 81 -5.34 -1.08 -10.33
N ARG A 82 -6.11 -0.25 -9.62
CA ARG A 82 -5.86 0.06 -8.21
C ARG A 82 -6.25 -1.07 -7.27
N VAL A 83 -7.36 -1.77 -7.53
CA VAL A 83 -7.71 -2.99 -6.79
C VAL A 83 -6.59 -4.01 -6.92
N ALA A 84 -6.12 -4.29 -8.14
CA ALA A 84 -4.99 -5.20 -8.35
C ALA A 84 -3.74 -4.74 -7.58
N SER A 85 -3.47 -3.44 -7.55
CA SER A 85 -2.35 -2.88 -6.78
C SER A 85 -2.50 -3.07 -5.27
N ILE A 86 -3.68 -2.78 -4.71
CA ILE A 86 -3.99 -3.01 -3.29
C ILE A 86 -3.80 -4.49 -2.95
N LEU A 87 -4.35 -5.39 -3.77
CA LEU A 87 -4.27 -6.83 -3.56
C LEU A 87 -2.86 -7.40 -3.71
N LEU A 88 -1.96 -6.73 -4.43
CA LEU A 88 -0.57 -7.19 -4.62
C LEU A 88 0.39 -6.59 -3.61
N TYR A 89 0.31 -5.27 -3.36
CA TYR A 89 1.29 -4.56 -2.54
C TYR A 89 0.76 -4.30 -1.14
N GLN A 90 -0.46 -3.78 -1.03
CA GLN A 90 -0.98 -3.32 0.25
C GLN A 90 -1.32 -4.49 1.19
N THR A 91 -1.97 -5.54 0.67
CA THR A 91 -2.23 -6.78 1.43
C THR A 91 -0.93 -7.46 1.86
N ALA A 92 0.11 -7.46 1.01
CA ALA A 92 1.40 -8.02 1.34
C ALA A 92 2.11 -7.22 2.44
N VAL A 93 1.99 -5.88 2.43
CA VAL A 93 2.48 -5.02 3.50
C VAL A 93 1.70 -5.26 4.80
N GLU A 94 0.37 -5.34 4.73
CA GLU A 94 -0.48 -5.61 5.89
C GLU A 94 -0.12 -6.92 6.57
N ARG A 95 -0.05 -8.01 5.79
CA ARG A 95 0.40 -9.33 6.26
C ARG A 95 1.80 -9.29 6.84
N ARG A 96 2.73 -8.60 6.18
CA ARG A 96 4.09 -8.48 6.70
C ARG A 96 4.08 -7.73 8.01
N LEU A 97 3.40 -6.59 8.11
CA LEU A 97 3.42 -5.70 9.28
C LEU A 97 2.67 -6.25 10.49
N ASN A 98 1.55 -6.93 10.26
CA ASN A 98 0.75 -7.51 11.34
C ASN A 98 0.99 -9.01 11.55
N GLY A 99 1.85 -9.65 10.74
CA GLY A 99 2.12 -11.08 10.83
C GLY A 99 0.91 -11.97 10.53
N GLU A 100 1.15 -13.27 10.39
CA GLU A 100 0.14 -14.32 10.61
C GLU A 100 0.15 -14.79 12.09
N GLY A 101 1.03 -14.20 12.92
CA GLY A 101 1.30 -14.51 14.33
C GLY A 101 2.57 -13.82 14.83
N ASP A 102 2.94 -14.00 16.10
CA ASP A 102 4.18 -13.46 16.67
C ASP A 102 5.44 -14.07 16.02
N GLN A 103 6.33 -13.25 15.48
CA GLN A 103 7.64 -13.70 15.01
C GLN A 103 8.67 -13.60 16.12
N ILE A 104 9.01 -14.74 16.73
CA ILE A 104 10.04 -14.87 17.76
C ILE A 104 11.32 -15.41 17.13
N LYS A 105 12.45 -14.73 17.36
CA LYS A 105 13.77 -15.21 16.96
C LYS A 105 14.73 -15.02 18.12
N ASN A 106 15.48 -16.08 18.46
CA ASN A 106 16.40 -16.09 19.60
C ASN A 106 15.75 -15.68 20.93
N GLY A 107 14.51 -16.13 21.18
CA GLY A 107 13.76 -15.81 22.40
C GLY A 107 13.29 -14.35 22.51
N LYS A 108 13.52 -13.52 21.48
CA LYS A 108 13.06 -12.12 21.43
C LYS A 108 11.97 -11.98 20.38
N THR A 109 10.83 -11.42 20.75
CA THR A 109 9.77 -11.09 19.80
C THR A 109 10.26 -9.99 18.88
N ILE A 110 10.50 -10.35 17.61
CA ILE A 110 10.94 -9.43 16.56
C ILE A 110 9.75 -8.62 16.04
N LYS A 111 8.58 -9.26 16.00
CA LYS A 111 7.35 -8.69 15.48
C LYS A 111 6.15 -9.28 16.18
N ASN A 112 5.30 -8.42 16.72
CA ASN A 112 4.03 -8.87 17.31
C ASN A 112 3.03 -9.05 16.18
N GLY A 113 2.51 -10.27 16.05
CA GLY A 113 1.38 -10.55 15.21
C GLY A 113 0.13 -9.90 15.82
N VAL A 114 -0.76 -9.36 15.01
CA VAL A 114 -2.06 -8.89 15.50
C VAL A 114 -2.98 -10.12 15.48
N GLU A 115 -2.67 -11.08 16.35
CA GLU A 115 -3.47 -12.28 16.51
C GLU A 115 -4.89 -11.90 16.94
N LYS A 116 -5.88 -12.58 16.37
CA LYS A 116 -7.30 -12.40 16.68
C LYS A 116 -7.62 -12.78 18.14
N TYR A 117 -6.74 -13.55 18.77
CA TYR A 117 -6.86 -14.01 20.13
C TYR A 117 -5.81 -13.33 21.02
N HIS A 118 -6.16 -13.16 22.29
CA HIS A 118 -5.24 -12.79 23.35
C HIS A 118 -4.37 -14.00 23.73
N HIS A 119 -3.26 -13.76 24.47
CA HIS A 119 -2.39 -14.84 24.95
C HIS A 119 -3.09 -15.84 25.89
N ASP A 120 -4.21 -15.44 26.50
CA ASP A 120 -5.07 -16.29 27.33
C ASP A 120 -6.07 -17.13 26.50
N GLY A 121 -6.06 -17.00 25.17
CA GLY A 121 -6.96 -17.69 24.25
C GLY A 121 -8.32 -17.00 24.05
N THR A 122 -8.61 -15.89 24.73
CA THR A 122 -9.86 -15.14 24.54
C THR A 122 -9.85 -14.36 23.22
N SER A 123 -11.01 -14.19 22.58
CA SER A 123 -11.09 -13.43 21.31
C SER A 123 -11.01 -11.94 21.59
N LYS A 124 -10.17 -11.22 20.84
CA LYS A 124 -10.15 -9.76 20.82
C LYS A 124 -11.45 -9.22 20.23
N THR A 125 -11.84 -8.03 20.64
CA THR A 125 -12.95 -7.31 19.99
C THR A 125 -12.54 -6.85 18.58
N LEU A 126 -13.50 -6.70 17.66
CA LEU A 126 -13.22 -6.25 16.29
C LEU A 126 -12.49 -4.90 16.25
N VAL A 127 -12.89 -3.95 17.09
CA VAL A 127 -12.24 -2.63 17.18
C VAL A 127 -10.82 -2.78 17.70
N GLN A 128 -10.61 -3.64 18.69
CA GLN A 128 -9.29 -3.86 19.25
C GLN A 128 -8.33 -4.43 18.20
N TRP A 129 -8.78 -5.49 17.52
CA TRP A 129 -8.04 -6.21 16.50
C TRP A 129 -7.76 -5.37 15.24
N LEU A 130 -8.76 -4.66 14.70
CA LEU A 130 -8.63 -3.94 13.43
C LEU A 130 -8.15 -2.50 13.57
N VAL A 131 -8.43 -1.83 14.69
CA VAL A 131 -8.21 -0.38 14.81
C VAL A 131 -7.10 -0.09 15.80
N THR A 132 -7.19 -0.60 17.03
CA THR A 132 -6.30 -0.14 18.11
C THR A 132 -4.97 -0.88 18.16
N GLU A 133 -4.95 -2.19 17.90
CA GLU A 133 -3.73 -3.01 17.94
C GLU A 133 -3.12 -3.22 16.56
N ASN A 134 -3.85 -2.87 15.50
CA ASN A 134 -3.42 -3.08 14.14
C ASN A 134 -2.29 -2.11 13.73
N LEU A 135 -1.07 -2.64 13.60
CA LEU A 135 0.09 -1.83 13.20
C LEU A 135 -0.06 -1.31 11.78
N PHE A 136 -0.59 -2.12 10.86
CA PHE A 136 -0.84 -1.70 9.49
C PHE A 136 -1.81 -0.50 9.43
N PHE A 137 -2.91 -0.52 10.20
CA PHE A 137 -3.83 0.61 10.28
C PHE A 137 -3.12 1.90 10.72
N LYS A 138 -2.30 1.83 11.76
CA LYS A 138 -1.51 2.96 12.27
C LYS A 138 -0.53 3.49 11.21
N VAL A 139 0.16 2.58 10.53
CA VAL A 139 1.09 2.92 9.44
C VAL A 139 0.35 3.59 8.29
N GLN A 140 -0.79 3.06 7.89
CA GLN A 140 -1.61 3.63 6.83
C GLN A 140 -2.15 5.02 7.21
N ALA A 141 -2.64 5.19 8.42
CA ALA A 141 -3.09 6.48 8.93
C ALA A 141 -1.93 7.50 8.97
N ALA A 142 -0.75 7.09 9.41
CA ALA A 142 0.44 7.94 9.38
C ALA A 142 0.83 8.34 7.95
N ILE A 143 0.75 7.41 6.97
CA ILE A 143 0.97 7.72 5.55
C ILE A 143 -0.05 8.76 5.06
N TYR A 144 -1.33 8.65 5.42
CA TYR A 144 -2.34 9.64 5.06
C TYR A 144 -1.99 11.04 5.58
N VAL A 145 -1.60 11.12 6.85
CA VAL A 145 -1.20 12.39 7.47
C VAL A 145 0.01 12.99 6.75
N VAL A 146 1.06 12.20 6.51
CA VAL A 146 2.27 12.69 5.83
C VAL A 146 1.98 13.10 4.39
N LEU A 147 1.13 12.36 3.67
CA LEU A 147 0.76 12.72 2.29
C LEU A 147 -0.04 14.03 2.25
N VAL A 148 -1.03 14.20 3.14
CA VAL A 148 -1.77 15.46 3.25
C VAL A 148 -0.84 16.61 3.62
N ALA A 149 0.06 16.41 4.59
CA ALA A 149 1.05 17.41 4.98
C ALA A 149 2.01 17.78 3.84
N THR A 150 2.41 16.79 3.03
CA THR A 150 3.27 17.00 1.86
C THR A 150 2.53 17.84 0.80
N GLU A 151 1.26 17.55 0.53
CA GLU A 151 0.46 18.35 -0.40
C GLU A 151 0.26 19.79 0.09
N THR A 152 0.01 19.98 1.39
CA THR A 152 -0.16 21.33 1.94
C THR A 152 1.16 22.10 1.93
N ALA A 153 2.28 21.45 2.23
CA ALA A 153 3.61 22.07 2.23
C ALA A 153 4.10 22.43 0.81
N MET A 154 3.79 21.61 -0.19
CA MET A 154 4.17 21.88 -1.59
C MET A 154 3.39 23.02 -2.22
N GLY A 155 2.34 23.54 -1.57
CA GLY A 155 1.59 24.71 -1.98
C GLY A 155 0.85 24.52 -3.31
N ALA A 156 -0.47 24.30 -3.27
CA ALA A 156 -1.27 24.66 -4.43
C ALA A 156 -1.20 26.20 -4.56
N PRO A 157 -0.77 26.77 -5.70
CA PRO A 157 -0.69 28.22 -5.84
C PRO A 157 -2.04 28.82 -5.46
N ALA A 158 -2.03 29.85 -4.60
CA ALA A 158 -3.23 30.54 -4.12
C ALA A 158 -4.10 31.10 -5.26
N LEU A 159 -3.56 31.19 -6.48
CA LEU A 159 -4.20 31.69 -7.70
C LEU A 159 -4.52 30.63 -8.77
N SER A 160 -4.07 29.38 -8.64
CA SER A 160 -4.43 28.31 -9.60
C SER A 160 -5.62 27.50 -9.08
N PRO A 161 -6.68 27.28 -9.89
CA PRO A 161 -7.75 26.35 -9.52
C PRO A 161 -7.16 24.94 -9.50
N ALA A 162 -6.69 24.48 -8.34
CA ALA A 162 -6.22 23.12 -8.18
C ALA A 162 -7.40 22.19 -8.40
N THR A 163 -7.47 21.58 -9.58
CA THR A 163 -8.55 20.68 -9.97
C THR A 163 -8.63 19.53 -8.96
N PRO A 164 -9.80 19.21 -8.39
CA PRO A 164 -9.93 18.11 -7.44
C PRO A 164 -9.42 16.80 -8.03
N TYR A 165 -8.54 16.11 -7.29
CA TYR A 165 -7.90 14.87 -7.72
C TYR A 165 -7.95 13.80 -6.63
N THR A 166 -7.55 12.57 -6.96
CA THR A 166 -7.52 11.45 -6.01
C THR A 166 -6.13 11.33 -5.38
N MET A 167 -6.06 11.20 -4.06
CA MET A 167 -4.81 10.98 -3.32
C MET A 167 -4.38 9.51 -3.33
N VAL A 168 -5.27 8.62 -3.80
CA VAL A 168 -5.02 7.17 -3.90
C VAL A 168 -3.76 6.85 -4.71
N ALA A 169 -3.38 7.67 -5.70
CA ALA A 169 -2.19 7.42 -6.50
C ALA A 169 -0.90 7.53 -5.67
N SER A 170 -0.78 8.59 -4.87
CA SER A 170 0.35 8.81 -3.97
C SER A 170 0.37 7.77 -2.84
N LEU A 171 -0.79 7.38 -2.32
CA LEU A 171 -0.92 6.29 -1.37
C LEU A 171 -0.44 4.96 -1.95
N ASP A 172 -0.86 4.63 -3.15
CA ASP A 172 -0.49 3.38 -3.81
C ASP A 172 1.03 3.29 -3.99
N PHE A 173 1.68 4.39 -4.38
CA PHE A 173 3.14 4.44 -4.41
C PHE A 173 3.77 4.35 -3.02
N ALA A 174 3.19 4.99 -2.00
CA ALA A 174 3.67 4.84 -0.63
C ALA A 174 3.64 3.37 -0.17
N MET A 175 2.56 2.65 -0.48
CA MET A 175 2.43 1.22 -0.16
C MET A 175 3.43 0.36 -0.95
N ARG A 176 3.68 0.67 -2.23
CA ARG A 176 4.73 0.00 -3.03
C ARG A 176 6.13 0.24 -2.48
N TRP A 177 6.43 1.45 -2.03
CA TRP A 177 7.70 1.76 -1.37
C TRP A 177 7.83 1.05 -0.03
N LEU A 178 6.77 1.06 0.78
CA LEU A 178 6.75 0.35 2.05
C LEU A 178 6.91 -1.16 1.86
N TRP A 179 6.29 -1.72 0.82
CA TRP A 179 6.50 -3.10 0.38
C TRP A 179 7.97 -3.36 0.06
N ALA A 180 8.62 -2.46 -0.68
CA ALA A 180 10.04 -2.59 -1.03
C ALA A 180 10.97 -2.46 0.20
N PHE A 181 10.64 -1.59 1.16
CA PHE A 181 11.41 -1.43 2.40
C PHE A 181 11.33 -2.68 3.28
N THR A 182 10.15 -3.31 3.30
CA THR A 182 9.85 -4.49 4.11
C THR A 182 10.04 -5.81 3.38
N ALA A 183 10.53 -5.81 2.14
CA ALA A 183 10.61 -7.01 1.31
C ALA A 183 11.55 -8.08 1.87
N ASP A 184 11.04 -9.30 2.09
CA ASP A 184 11.82 -10.39 2.67
C ASP A 184 12.96 -10.85 1.75
N GLN A 185 12.68 -10.87 0.44
CA GLN A 185 13.61 -11.31 -0.60
C GLN A 185 14.31 -10.12 -1.26
N GLU A 186 15.59 -10.29 -1.60
CA GLU A 186 16.38 -9.26 -2.29
C GLU A 186 15.95 -9.04 -3.75
N SER A 187 15.35 -10.06 -4.37
CA SER A 187 14.84 -10.03 -5.73
C SER A 187 13.45 -10.65 -5.82
N THR A 188 12.63 -10.14 -6.72
CA THR A 188 11.33 -10.69 -7.09
C THR A 188 11.29 -10.88 -8.60
N THR A 189 10.70 -11.97 -9.07
CA THR A 189 10.52 -12.24 -10.50
C THR A 189 9.28 -11.50 -11.02
N LEU A 190 9.50 -10.53 -11.89
CA LEU A 190 8.43 -9.89 -12.65
C LEU A 190 8.10 -10.75 -13.87
N LEU A 191 6.80 -10.94 -14.15
CA LEU A 191 6.28 -11.76 -15.25
C LEU A 191 6.76 -13.24 -15.24
N GLY A 192 7.28 -13.71 -14.10
CA GLY A 192 7.75 -15.09 -13.92
C GLY A 192 9.19 -15.36 -14.36
N PHE A 193 9.86 -14.42 -15.06
CA PHE A 193 11.19 -14.67 -15.62
C PHE A 193 12.19 -13.51 -15.50
N ILE A 194 11.76 -12.27 -15.22
CA ILE A 194 12.68 -11.14 -15.07
C ILE A 194 12.99 -10.93 -13.59
N PRO A 195 14.18 -11.30 -13.08
CA PRO A 195 14.54 -11.00 -11.71
C PRO A 195 14.82 -9.50 -11.56
N ILE A 196 13.98 -8.83 -10.78
CA ILE A 196 14.16 -7.41 -10.43
C ILE A 196 14.46 -7.34 -8.95
N LYS A 197 15.47 -6.55 -8.57
CA LYS A 197 15.74 -6.27 -7.16
C LYS A 197 14.54 -5.57 -6.54
N SER A 198 14.03 -6.07 -5.41
CA SER A 198 12.81 -5.55 -4.76
C SER A 198 12.88 -4.03 -4.50
N VAL A 199 14.10 -3.54 -4.25
CA VAL A 199 14.44 -2.13 -4.01
C VAL A 199 14.13 -1.22 -5.22
N LEU A 200 14.19 -1.76 -6.44
CA LEU A 200 14.00 -1.06 -7.70
C LEU A 200 12.60 -1.20 -8.28
N LEU A 201 11.77 -2.07 -7.70
CA LEU A 201 10.46 -2.42 -8.26
C LEU A 201 9.52 -1.20 -8.42
N PRO A 202 9.42 -0.27 -7.45
CA PRO A 202 8.63 0.95 -7.63
C PRO A 202 9.15 1.85 -8.77
N LEU A 203 10.47 1.95 -8.93
CA LEU A 203 11.08 2.73 -10.02
C LEU A 203 10.77 2.11 -11.39
N PHE A 204 10.93 0.79 -11.50
CA PHE A 204 10.64 0.07 -12.74
C PHE A 204 9.18 0.27 -13.18
N GLN A 205 8.23 0.28 -12.25
CA GLN A 205 6.82 0.48 -12.56
C GLN A 205 6.51 1.88 -13.10
N VAL A 206 7.17 2.92 -12.57
CA VAL A 206 7.03 4.27 -13.11
C VAL A 206 7.68 4.40 -14.49
N THR A 207 8.79 3.69 -14.74
CA THR A 207 9.38 3.65 -16.07
C THR A 207 8.45 3.01 -17.11
N LEU A 208 7.75 1.92 -16.75
CA LEU A 208 6.74 1.30 -17.61
C LEU A 208 5.56 2.24 -17.91
N GLN A 209 5.21 3.10 -16.95
CA GLN A 209 4.18 4.14 -17.12
C GLN A 209 4.69 5.41 -17.80
N ARG A 210 5.90 5.39 -18.37
CA ARG A 210 6.55 6.54 -19.03
C ARG A 210 6.61 7.79 -18.14
N PHE A 211 6.91 7.60 -16.86
CA PHE A 211 7.11 8.68 -15.87
C PHE A 211 5.92 9.62 -15.62
N ARG A 212 4.72 9.31 -16.15
CA ARG A 212 3.50 10.11 -15.92
C ARG A 212 3.15 10.27 -14.43
N SER A 213 3.65 9.37 -13.59
CA SER A 213 3.37 9.28 -12.16
C SER A 213 4.58 9.60 -11.27
N ALA A 214 5.65 10.20 -11.82
CA ALA A 214 6.89 10.45 -11.09
C ALA A 214 6.68 11.33 -9.84
N GLN A 215 5.83 12.35 -9.91
CA GLN A 215 5.53 13.20 -8.76
C GLN A 215 4.81 12.42 -7.64
N ALA A 216 3.80 11.62 -7.99
CA ALA A 216 3.09 10.77 -7.03
C ALA A 216 4.01 9.71 -6.42
N MET A 217 4.94 9.17 -7.21
CA MET A 217 5.97 8.24 -6.74
C MET A 217 6.91 8.90 -5.73
N ALA A 218 7.38 10.12 -6.01
CA ALA A 218 8.26 10.86 -5.10
C ALA A 218 7.56 11.19 -3.78
N LYS A 219 6.31 11.67 -3.83
CA LYS A 219 5.48 11.89 -2.63
C LYS A 219 5.26 10.60 -1.84
N GLY A 220 4.96 9.51 -2.54
CA GLY A 220 4.83 8.19 -1.94
C GLY A 220 6.11 7.71 -1.26
N PHE A 221 7.28 7.93 -1.88
CA PHE A 221 8.58 7.60 -1.30
C PHE A 221 8.82 8.37 0.00
N ILE A 222 8.62 9.69 -0.02
CA ILE A 222 8.80 10.56 1.15
C ILE A 222 7.88 10.08 2.28
N ALA A 223 6.59 9.87 1.98
CA ALA A 223 5.64 9.41 2.98
C ALA A 223 6.03 8.06 3.59
N ALA A 224 6.38 7.08 2.76
CA ALA A 224 6.82 5.78 3.23
C ALA A 224 8.11 5.87 4.07
N ALA A 225 9.08 6.67 3.64
CA ALA A 225 10.37 6.80 4.33
C ALA A 225 10.21 7.49 5.69
N VAL A 226 9.45 8.60 5.74
CA VAL A 226 9.14 9.31 6.98
C VAL A 226 8.40 8.41 7.96
N VAL A 227 7.35 7.71 7.52
CA VAL A 227 6.59 6.80 8.40
C VAL A 227 7.45 5.63 8.86
N CYS A 228 8.27 5.06 7.97
CA CYS A 228 9.19 3.99 8.33
C CYS A 228 10.22 4.42 9.38
N GLN A 229 10.70 5.67 9.30
CA GLN A 229 11.64 6.24 10.26
C GLN A 229 10.95 6.56 11.60
N LEU A 230 9.80 7.24 11.58
CA LEU A 230 9.06 7.65 12.78
C LEU A 230 8.57 6.43 13.58
N MET A 231 8.07 5.41 12.90
CA MET A 231 7.55 4.20 13.53
C MET A 231 8.60 3.10 13.69
N GLN A 232 9.86 3.37 13.33
CA GLN A 232 10.99 2.42 13.39
C GLN A 232 10.63 1.03 12.83
N LEU A 233 9.99 1.00 11.64
CA LEU A 233 9.46 -0.24 11.10
C LEU A 233 10.59 -1.23 10.81
N LYS A 234 10.35 -2.50 11.18
CA LYS A 234 11.30 -3.60 11.05
C LYS A 234 10.87 -4.57 9.96
N ARG A 235 11.87 -5.11 9.26
CA ARG A 235 11.74 -6.26 8.39
C ARG A 235 11.57 -7.55 9.19
N THR A 236 11.28 -8.66 8.51
CA THR A 236 11.24 -10.01 9.09
C THR A 236 12.58 -10.47 9.67
N ASP A 237 13.71 -9.94 9.18
CA ASP A 237 15.03 -10.20 9.77
C ASP A 237 15.33 -9.36 11.04
N GLY A 238 14.39 -8.50 11.46
CA GLY A 238 14.47 -7.65 12.63
C GLY A 238 15.28 -6.37 12.44
N LYS A 239 15.87 -6.15 11.26
CA LYS A 239 16.58 -4.92 10.92
C LYS A 239 15.60 -3.79 10.61
N LEU A 240 16.02 -2.56 10.89
CA LEU A 240 15.26 -1.36 10.51
C LEU A 240 15.13 -1.31 8.99
N ALA A 241 13.89 -1.27 8.50
CA ALA A 241 13.55 -1.46 7.10
C ALA A 241 14.18 -0.37 6.20
N LEU A 242 14.11 0.91 6.62
CA LEU A 242 14.68 2.02 5.86
C LEU A 242 16.21 1.98 5.80
N GLN A 243 16.89 1.65 6.89
CA GLN A 243 18.36 1.57 6.92
C GLN A 243 18.88 0.44 6.02
N TRP A 244 18.22 -0.73 6.08
CA TRP A 244 18.50 -1.84 5.17
C TRP A 244 18.31 -1.42 3.71
N TYR A 245 17.18 -0.75 3.41
CA TYR A 245 16.85 -0.31 2.05
C TYR A 245 17.91 0.65 1.51
N ALA A 246 18.31 1.65 2.31
CA ALA A 246 19.35 2.62 1.94
C ALA A 246 20.69 1.93 1.64
N LYS A 247 21.11 0.97 2.48
CA LYS A 247 22.32 0.18 2.24
C LYS A 247 22.24 -0.59 0.93
N LYS A 248 21.11 -1.27 0.66
CA LYS A 248 20.93 -2.02 -0.58
C LYS A 248 20.89 -1.13 -1.82
N LEU A 249 20.28 0.05 -1.73
CA LEU A 249 20.29 1.01 -2.82
C LEU A 249 21.72 1.47 -3.16
N GLN A 250 22.56 1.71 -2.15
CA GLN A 250 23.99 2.03 -2.35
C GLN A 250 24.77 0.87 -3.00
N GLU A 251 24.51 -0.37 -2.58
CA GLU A 251 25.13 -1.57 -3.20
C GLU A 251 24.77 -1.68 -4.69
N VAL A 252 23.51 -1.41 -5.04
CA VAL A 252 23.05 -1.38 -6.44
C VAL A 252 23.75 -0.27 -7.21
N ALA A 253 23.77 0.95 -6.68
CA ALA A 253 24.41 2.10 -7.34
C ALA A 253 25.89 1.83 -7.63
N LYS A 254 26.64 1.27 -6.68
CA LYS A 254 28.05 0.86 -6.85
C LYS A 254 28.23 -0.22 -7.92
N THR A 255 27.28 -1.14 -8.04
CA THR A 255 27.33 -2.20 -9.04
C THR A 255 27.06 -1.65 -10.44
N CYS A 256 26.06 -0.78 -10.57
CA CYS A 256 25.77 -0.09 -11.83
C CYS A 256 26.95 0.78 -12.28
N GLY A 257 27.53 1.58 -11.37
CA GLY A 257 28.70 2.42 -11.68
C GLY A 257 29.89 1.62 -12.25
N ARG A 258 30.24 0.50 -11.62
CA ARG A 258 31.31 -0.39 -12.11
C ARG A 258 31.05 -0.98 -13.49
N VAL A 259 29.78 -1.21 -13.86
CA VAL A 259 29.43 -1.71 -15.20
C VAL A 259 29.60 -0.63 -16.25
N PHE A 260 29.30 0.63 -15.92
CA PHE A 260 29.51 1.76 -16.83
C PHE A 260 30.98 2.10 -17.01
N ASP A 261 31.79 2.02 -15.95
CA ASP A 261 33.23 2.26 -16.04
C ASP A 261 33.96 1.20 -16.88
N LYS A 262 33.52 -0.07 -16.83
CA LYS A 262 34.09 -1.15 -17.67
C LYS A 262 33.73 -1.07 -19.16
N ARG A 263 32.81 -0.19 -19.55
CA ARG A 263 32.38 0.00 -20.95
C ARG A 263 32.96 1.25 -21.60
N ARG A 264 33.78 2.02 -20.89
CA ARG A 264 34.63 3.08 -21.43
C ARG A 264 36.05 2.58 -21.55
#